data_AF-G6C3J7-F1
#
_entry.id   AF-G6C3J7-F1
#
_cell.length_a   1.000
_cell.length_b   1.000
_cell.length_c   1.000
_cell.angle_alpha   90.00
_cell.angle_beta   90.00
_cell.angle_gamma   90.00
#
_symmetry.space_group_name_H-M   'P 1'
#
loop_
_entity.id
_entity.type
_entity.pdbx_description
1 polymer ?
#
loop_
_entity_poly.entity_id
_entity_poly.type
_entity_poly.pdbx_seq_one_letter_code
_entity_poly.pdbx_strand_id
1 'polypeptide(L)'
;MLKVAKFGGSSVVIVEHIPSKIDSFDVVVETKVVKPFVYELMRKLKKVISAGELTLATEISLIATVGQRMKNYKGLSGRLFSAIGKAGIN
;
A
#
# COMPACT_ATOMS: atom_id res chain seq x y z
N MET A 1 5.64 5.55 11.06
CA MET A 1 5.22 6.95 11.19
C MET A 1 3.89 7.08 10.44
N LEU A 2 2.79 7.26 11.17
CA LEU A 2 1.45 7.39 10.60
C LEU A 2 1.40 8.70 9.79
N LYS A 3 1.21 8.61 8.47
CA LYS A 3 1.03 9.81 7.63
C LYS A 3 -0.48 9.96 7.38
N VAL A 4 -1.04 11.05 7.88
CA VAL A 4 -2.47 11.35 7.78
C VAL A 4 -2.69 12.30 6.61
N ALA A 5 -3.58 11.94 5.69
CA ALA A 5 -4.03 12.82 4.61
C ALA A 5 -5.51 13.14 4.78
N LYS A 6 -5.88 14.42 4.71
CA LYS A 6 -7.28 14.87 4.75
C LYS A 6 -7.77 15.09 3.33
N PHE A 7 -8.79 14.36 2.91
CA PHE A 7 -9.35 14.47 1.56
C PHE A 7 -10.88 14.61 1.64
N GLY A 8 -11.41 15.70 1.08
CA GLY A 8 -12.83 15.96 0.79
C GLY A 8 -13.87 15.38 1.76
N GLY A 9 -14.42 16.21 2.66
CA GLY A 9 -15.34 15.77 3.70
C GLY A 9 -14.61 15.24 4.94
N SER A 10 -15.33 15.02 6.04
CA SER A 10 -14.79 14.77 7.39
C SER A 10 -13.96 13.48 7.57
N SER A 11 -13.63 12.77 6.49
CA SER A 11 -12.99 11.46 6.52
C SER A 11 -11.46 11.59 6.54
N VAL A 12 -10.84 10.99 7.56
CA VAL A 12 -9.38 10.91 7.71
C VAL A 12 -8.88 9.69 6.94
N VAL A 13 -7.96 9.88 6.00
CA VAL A 13 -7.32 8.77 5.28
C VAL A 13 -5.98 8.49 5.92
N ILE A 14 -5.82 7.27 6.42
CA ILE A 14 -4.56 6.76 6.97
C ILE A 14 -3.78 6.10 5.84
N VAL A 15 -2.52 6.52 5.67
CA VAL A 15 -1.59 5.88 4.74
C VAL A 15 -0.83 4.79 5.48
N GLU A 16 -1.07 3.54 5.07
CA GLU A 16 -0.43 2.34 5.65
C GLU A 16 0.99 2.16 5.15
N HIS A 17 1.21 2.37 3.85
CA HIS A 17 2.51 2.20 3.22
C HIS A 17 2.70 3.14 2.03
N ILE A 18 3.95 3.54 1.81
CA ILE A 18 4.37 4.27 0.60
C ILE A 18 5.58 3.55 0.01
N PRO A 19 5.39 2.47 -0.76
CA PRO A 19 6.47 1.86 -1.52
C PRO A 19 7.00 2.85 -2.55
N SER A 20 8.30 3.09 -2.55
CA SER A 20 8.98 3.88 -3.59
C SER A 20 9.70 2.96 -4.58
N LYS A 21 9.57 3.29 -5.86
CA LYS A 21 10.38 2.76 -6.97
C LYS A 21 11.35 3.87 -7.40
N ILE A 22 12.04 3.67 -8.52
CA ILE A 22 13.00 4.65 -9.05
C ILE A 22 12.27 5.96 -9.40
N ASP A 23 11.26 5.90 -10.28
CA ASP A 23 10.54 7.08 -10.78
C ASP A 23 9.04 7.11 -10.41
N SER A 24 8.60 6.20 -9.56
CA SER A 24 7.19 6.08 -9.16
C SER A 24 7.07 5.72 -7.68
N PHE A 25 5.90 5.97 -7.12
CA PHE A 25 5.56 5.54 -5.77
C PHE A 25 4.11 5.08 -5.73
N ASP A 26 3.83 4.17 -4.82
CA ASP A 26 2.48 3.69 -4.55
C ASP A 26 2.02 4.26 -3.19
N VAL A 27 0.71 4.42 -3.00
CA VAL A 27 0.12 4.81 -1.72
C VAL A 27 -0.92 3.77 -1.35
N VAL A 28 -0.68 3.05 -0.26
CA VAL A 28 -1.55 1.97 0.22
C VAL A 28 -2.47 2.51 1.31
N VAL A 29 -3.77 2.34 1.12
CA VAL A 29 -4.85 2.84 2.01
C VAL A 29 -5.95 1.79 2.15
N GLU A 30 -6.71 1.85 3.23
CA GLU A 30 -7.84 0.94 3.44
C GLU A 30 -8.99 1.22 2.45
N THR A 31 -9.40 0.20 1.71
CA THR A 31 -10.48 0.30 0.71
C THR A 31 -11.79 0.81 1.30
N LYS A 32 -12.18 0.37 2.51
CA LYS A 32 -13.44 0.80 3.15
C LYS A 32 -13.52 2.31 3.33
N VAL A 33 -12.39 2.96 3.61
CA VAL A 33 -12.30 4.40 3.84
C VAL A 33 -12.44 5.16 2.53
N VAL A 34 -11.74 4.73 1.47
CA VAL A 34 -11.66 5.50 0.22
C VAL A 34 -12.72 5.13 -0.81
N LYS A 35 -13.30 3.92 -0.76
CA LYS A 35 -14.28 3.41 -1.73
C LYS A 35 -15.43 4.39 -2.04
N PRO A 36 -16.00 5.13 -1.08
CA PRO A 36 -17.09 6.07 -1.38
C PRO A 36 -16.68 7.23 -2.30
N PHE A 37 -15.39 7.58 -2.36
CA PHE A 37 -14.91 8.77 -3.08
C PHE A 37 -13.65 8.51 -3.93
N VAL A 38 -13.23 7.26 -4.15
CA VAL A 38 -11.95 6.91 -4.76
C VAL A 38 -11.77 7.51 -6.15
N TYR A 39 -12.80 7.51 -6.99
CA TYR A 39 -12.72 8.10 -8.33
C TYR A 39 -12.64 9.63 -8.31
N GLU A 40 -13.30 10.28 -7.34
CA GLU A 40 -13.17 11.73 -7.16
C GLU A 40 -11.77 12.09 -6.66
N LEU A 41 -11.23 11.30 -5.72
CA LEU A 41 -9.86 11.38 -5.23
C LEU A 41 -8.88 11.27 -6.39
N MET A 42 -8.98 10.24 -7.24
CA MET A 42 -8.13 10.07 -8.42
C MET A 42 -8.21 11.26 -9.38
N ARG A 43 -9.42 11.77 -9.66
CA ARG A 43 -9.63 12.93 -10.52
C ARG A 43 -8.96 14.19 -9.95
N LYS A 44 -9.08 14.41 -8.63
CA LYS A 44 -8.42 15.53 -7.94
C LYS A 44 -6.90 15.37 -7.96
N LEU A 45 -6.39 14.18 -7.67
CA LEU A 45 -4.97 13.86 -7.72
C LEU A 45 -4.41 14.15 -9.11
N LYS A 46 -5.03 13.65 -10.18
CA LYS A 46 -4.60 13.88 -11.57
C LYS A 46 -4.51 15.37 -11.97
N LYS A 47 -5.26 16.25 -11.31
CA LYS A 47 -5.19 17.71 -11.54
C LYS A 47 -4.03 18.39 -10.80
N VAL A 48 -3.61 17.83 -9.67
CA VAL A 48 -2.60 18.43 -8.78
C VAL A 48 -1.21 17.83 -9.02
N ILE A 49 -1.14 16.56 -9.40
CA ILE A 49 0.11 15.86 -9.68
C ILE A 49 0.45 15.97 -11.17
N SER A 50 1.70 16.28 -11.48
CA SER A 50 2.23 16.28 -12.86
C SER A 50 2.67 14.88 -13.31
N ALA A 51 2.15 13.82 -12.70
CA ALA A 51 2.52 12.45 -13.02
C ALA A 51 1.98 12.06 -14.40
N GLY A 52 2.82 11.40 -15.21
CA GLY A 52 2.41 10.91 -16.53
C GLY A 52 1.30 9.85 -16.46
N GLU A 53 1.26 9.08 -15.37
CA GLU A 53 0.27 8.01 -15.17
C GLU A 53 -0.20 7.97 -13.70
N LEU A 54 -1.49 7.65 -13.52
CA LEU A 54 -2.10 7.40 -12.21
C LEU A 54 -2.98 6.15 -12.33
N THR A 55 -2.63 5.10 -11.59
CA THR A 55 -3.34 3.81 -11.59
C THR A 55 -4.03 3.57 -10.24
N LEU A 56 -5.06 2.71 -10.25
CA LEU A 56 -5.73 2.23 -9.05
C LEU A 56 -5.68 0.70 -9.05
N ALA A 57 -5.01 0.14 -8.04
CA ALA A 57 -5.03 -1.29 -7.76
C ALA A 57 -5.97 -1.57 -6.57
N THR A 58 -6.80 -2.59 -6.69
CA THR A 58 -7.75 -3.03 -5.65
C THR A 58 -7.57 -4.51 -5.38
N GLU A 59 -8.29 -5.04 -4.36
CA GLU A 59 -8.27 -6.47 -4.01
C GLU A 59 -6.86 -6.99 -3.65
N ILE A 60 -6.05 -6.15 -2.99
CA ILE A 60 -4.76 -6.54 -2.40
C ILE A 60 -4.92 -6.86 -0.92
N SER A 61 -4.09 -7.76 -0.42
CA SER A 61 -3.99 -8.09 1.01
C SER A 61 -2.62 -7.71 1.55
N LEU A 62 -2.57 -7.23 2.79
CA LEU A 62 -1.32 -6.94 3.50
C LEU A 62 -1.11 -7.99 4.59
N ILE A 63 0.04 -8.66 4.56
CA ILE A 63 0.41 -9.67 5.57
C ILE A 63 1.65 -9.17 6.31
N ALA A 64 1.56 -9.11 7.65
CA ALA A 64 2.69 -8.82 8.51
C ALA A 64 3.11 -10.10 9.26
N THR A 65 4.35 -10.56 9.03
CA THR A 65 4.98 -11.59 9.84
C THR A 65 5.90 -10.92 10.85
N VAL A 66 5.70 -11.18 12.14
CA VAL A 66 6.46 -10.55 13.24
C VAL A 66 7.08 -11.60 14.17
N GLY A 67 8.23 -11.27 14.75
CA GLY A 67 8.91 -12.12 15.71
C GLY A 67 10.21 -11.52 16.23
N GLN A 68 10.50 -11.71 17.52
CA GLN A 68 11.70 -11.15 18.16
C GLN A 68 13.01 -11.64 17.52
N ARG A 69 13.02 -12.89 17.04
CA ARG A 69 14.20 -13.53 16.42
C ARG A 69 14.26 -13.37 14.90
N MET A 70 13.46 -12.48 14.31
CA MET A 70 13.56 -12.21 12.86
C MET A 70 14.84 -11.45 12.51
N LYS A 71 15.25 -10.52 13.38
CA LYS A 71 16.49 -9.75 13.21
C LYS A 71 17.71 -10.68 13.34
N ASN A 72 18.65 -10.57 12.40
CA ASN A 72 19.90 -11.34 12.36
C ASN A 72 19.76 -12.86 12.12
N TYR A 73 18.55 -13.38 11.87
CA TYR A 73 18.36 -14.77 11.47
C TYR A 73 18.43 -14.91 9.95
N LYS A 74 19.54 -15.48 9.46
CA LYS A 74 19.77 -15.67 8.02
C LYS A 74 18.75 -16.67 7.44
N GLY A 75 18.20 -16.33 6.28
CA GLY A 75 17.28 -17.21 5.54
C GLY A 75 15.81 -17.15 5.97
N LEU A 76 15.43 -16.33 6.96
CA LEU A 76 14.02 -16.26 7.39
C LEU A 76 13.09 -15.73 6.28
N SER A 77 13.50 -14.67 5.59
CA SER A 77 12.75 -14.14 4.44
C SER A 77 12.62 -15.18 3.33
N GLY A 78 13.70 -15.92 3.04
CA GLY A 78 13.67 -17.03 2.07
C GLY A 78 12.69 -18.14 2.46
N ARG A 79 12.63 -18.49 3.75
CA ARG A 79 11.64 -19.44 4.27
C ARG A 79 10.20 -18.94 4.09
N LEU A 80 9.94 -17.66 4.39
CA LEU A 80 8.63 -17.05 4.20
C LEU A 80 8.20 -17.08 2.72
N PHE A 81 9.03 -16.54 1.82
CA PHE A 81 8.70 -16.50 0.40
C PHE A 81 8.62 -17.90 -0.24
N SER A 82 9.43 -18.85 0.22
CA SER A 82 9.33 -20.26 -0.22
C SER A 82 7.99 -20.89 0.17
N ALA A 83 7.49 -20.63 1.38
CA ALA A 83 6.19 -21.14 1.81
C ALA A 83 5.04 -20.53 1.01
N ILE A 84 5.08 -19.21 0.75
CA ILE A 84 4.10 -18.50 -0.07
C ILE A 84 4.08 -19.08 -1.50
N GLY A 85 5.24 -19.25 -2.13
CA GLY A 85 5.36 -19.82 -3.47
C GLY A 85 4.85 -21.27 -3.56
N LYS A 86 5.15 -22.10 -2.54
CA LYS A 86 4.61 -23.48 -2.46
C LYS A 86 3.10 -23.54 -2.32
N ALA A 87 2.48 -22.51 -1.75
CA ALA A 87 1.03 -22.38 -1.65
C ALA A 87 0.38 -21.84 -2.94
N GLY A 88 1.16 -21.54 -3.99
CA GLY A 88 0.65 -21.00 -5.25
C GLY A 88 0.18 -19.55 -5.15
N ILE A 89 0.68 -18.80 -4.17
CA ILE A 89 0.33 -17.40 -3.94
C ILE A 89 1.38 -16.51 -4.64
N ASN A 90 0.89 -15.51 -5.38
CA ASN A 90 1.70 -14.46 -6.01
C ASN A 90 1.87 -13.26 -5.07
#